data_AF-A0A1E3I4Q7-F1
#
_entry.id   AF-A0A1E3I4Q7-F1
#
_cell.length_a   1.000
_cell.length_b   1.000
_cell.length_c   1.000
_cell.angle_alpha   90.00
_cell.angle_beta   90.00
_cell.angle_gamma   90.00
#
_symmetry.space_group_name_H-M   'P 1'
#
loop_
_entity.id
_entity.type
_entity.pdbx_description
1 polymer ?
#
loop_
_entity_poly.entity_id
_entity_poly.type
_entity_poly.pdbx_seq_one_letter_code
_entity_poly.pdbx_strand_id
1 'polypeptide(L)'
;MSQEANRELARLWRVSRTVHEMVKDRGYLLADYEINVPFEDFKERNGATGSVDRSNMSFDAIHENDPSDKIFVYFCADKNVSKASMKTFIGSMDKMGARRGIIIWSEKMSPAAKKTLQEMQTEYHLEDFPESDLLVNITKHFLVPKHVIMKPEEKSALIKR
;
A
#
# COMPACT_ATOMS: atom_id res chain seq x y z
N MET A 1 1.95 -21.93 16.15
CA MET A 1 2.59 -20.76 15.52
C MET A 1 3.83 -20.39 16.32
N SER A 2 4.97 -20.10 15.68
CA SER A 2 6.19 -19.72 16.39
C SER A 2 6.09 -18.30 16.97
N GLN A 3 6.90 -17.97 17.98
CA GLN A 3 6.96 -16.60 18.52
C GLN A 3 7.40 -15.58 17.44
N GLU A 4 8.26 -16.01 16.51
CA GLU A 4 8.74 -15.18 15.41
C GLU A 4 7.61 -14.85 14.42
N ALA A 5 6.82 -15.84 14.01
CA ALA A 5 5.67 -15.63 13.13
C ALA A 5 4.62 -14.70 13.76
N ASN A 6 4.40 -14.82 15.08
CA ASN A 6 3.47 -13.92 15.78
C ASN A 6 3.97 -12.47 15.82
N ARG A 7 5.29 -12.26 15.97
CA ARG A 7 5.90 -10.92 15.90
C ARG A 7 5.81 -10.34 14.49
N GLU A 8 6.01 -11.17 13.47
CA GLU A 8 5.86 -10.76 12.08
C GLU A 8 4.42 -10.35 11.75
N LEU A 9 3.42 -11.13 12.17
CA LEU A 9 2.00 -10.76 12.02
C LEU A 9 1.68 -9.45 12.70
N ALA A 10 2.18 -9.22 13.93
CA ALA A 10 1.95 -7.97 14.64
C ALA A 10 2.56 -6.76 13.91
N ARG A 11 3.70 -6.93 13.24
CA ARG A 11 4.31 -5.90 12.38
C ARG A 11 3.46 -5.65 11.14
N LEU A 12 3.09 -6.70 10.43
CA LEU A 12 2.28 -6.60 9.20
C LEU A 12 0.88 -6.02 9.46
N TRP A 13 0.28 -6.31 10.62
CA TRP A 13 -0.97 -5.71 11.04
C TRP A 13 -0.86 -4.19 11.16
N ARG A 14 0.23 -3.67 11.75
CA ARG A 14 0.49 -2.23 11.82
C ARG A 14 0.74 -1.61 10.45
N VAL A 15 1.54 -2.28 9.62
CA VAL A 15 1.81 -1.84 8.23
C VAL A 15 0.51 -1.78 7.44
N SER A 16 -0.31 -2.83 7.51
CA SER A 16 -1.61 -2.91 6.84
C SER A 16 -2.49 -1.72 7.24
N ARG A 17 -2.61 -1.44 8.53
CA ARG A 17 -3.36 -0.27 9.02
C ARG A 17 -2.80 1.05 8.47
N THR A 18 -1.49 1.28 8.55
CA THR A 18 -0.86 2.51 8.02
C THR A 18 -1.14 2.69 6.53
N VAL A 19 -1.11 1.59 5.76
CA VAL A 19 -1.36 1.61 4.32
C VAL A 19 -2.81 1.93 4.00
N HIS A 20 -3.77 1.34 4.71
CA HIS A 20 -5.19 1.69 4.54
C HIS A 20 -5.45 3.15 4.94
N GLU A 21 -4.84 3.63 6.02
CA GLU A 21 -4.90 5.05 6.40
C GLU A 21 -4.31 5.95 5.31
N MET A 22 -3.16 5.60 4.76
CA MET A 22 -2.52 6.34 3.66
C MET A 22 -3.39 6.39 2.40
N VAL A 23 -4.00 5.26 2.01
CA VAL A 23 -4.87 5.18 0.84
C VAL A 23 -6.14 6.02 1.06
N LYS A 24 -6.73 5.98 2.27
CA LYS A 24 -7.86 6.84 2.63
C LYS A 24 -7.49 8.33 2.62
N ASP A 25 -6.34 8.70 3.19
CA ASP A 25 -5.85 10.10 3.20
C ASP A 25 -5.59 10.65 1.80
N ARG A 26 -5.33 9.77 0.81
CA ARG A 26 -5.19 10.11 -0.61
C ARG A 26 -6.53 10.27 -1.35
N GLY A 27 -7.67 10.11 -0.67
CA GLY A 27 -9.01 10.30 -1.24
C GLY A 27 -9.64 9.03 -1.84
N TYR A 28 -9.09 7.85 -1.55
CA TYR A 28 -9.71 6.59 -1.95
C TYR A 28 -10.71 6.11 -0.90
N LEU A 29 -11.76 5.45 -1.40
CA LEU A 29 -12.83 4.91 -0.57
C LEU A 29 -12.35 3.66 0.17
N LEU A 30 -12.27 3.76 1.50
CA LEU A 30 -12.01 2.65 2.41
C LEU A 30 -12.93 2.75 3.62
N ALA A 31 -13.56 1.64 3.99
CA ALA A 31 -14.43 1.57 5.14
C ALA A 31 -13.63 1.50 6.45
N ASP A 32 -14.21 2.01 7.53
CA ASP A 32 -13.51 2.05 8.82
C ASP A 32 -13.20 0.65 9.38
N TYR A 33 -13.99 -0.37 9.02
CA TYR A 33 -13.72 -1.75 9.42
C TYR A 33 -12.54 -2.38 8.67
N GLU A 34 -12.16 -1.84 7.50
CA GLU A 34 -10.98 -2.27 6.74
C GLU A 34 -9.70 -1.68 7.33
N ILE A 35 -9.79 -0.46 7.90
CA ILE A 35 -8.67 0.22 8.55
C ILE A 35 -8.45 -0.31 9.97
N ASN A 36 -9.54 -0.49 10.73
CA ASN A 36 -9.49 -0.81 12.15
C ASN A 36 -9.74 -2.31 12.42
N VAL A 37 -9.14 -3.18 11.60
CA VAL A 37 -9.22 -4.63 11.78
C VAL A 37 -8.58 -5.01 13.13
N PRO A 38 -9.27 -5.73 14.03
CA PRO A 38 -8.68 -6.26 15.25
C PRO A 38 -7.50 -7.19 14.96
N PHE A 39 -6.50 -7.21 15.85
CA PHE A 39 -5.31 -8.05 15.64
C PHE A 39 -5.64 -9.54 15.58
N GLU A 40 -6.59 -10.02 16.39
CA GLU A 40 -7.01 -11.43 16.36
C GLU A 40 -7.64 -11.80 15.02
N ASP A 41 -8.57 -10.99 14.49
CA ASP A 41 -9.17 -11.19 13.16
C ASP A 41 -8.10 -11.21 12.06
N PHE A 42 -7.13 -10.30 12.12
CA PHE A 42 -6.02 -10.26 11.19
C PHE A 42 -5.17 -11.54 11.27
N LYS A 43 -4.88 -11.99 12.50
CA LYS A 43 -4.09 -13.20 12.76
C LYS A 43 -4.81 -14.47 12.30
N GLU A 44 -6.13 -14.55 12.45
CA GLU A 44 -6.93 -15.66 11.93
C GLU A 44 -6.85 -15.72 10.40
N ARG A 45 -6.99 -14.57 9.72
CA ARG A 45 -6.96 -14.51 8.25
C ARG A 45 -5.57 -14.78 7.65
N ASN A 46 -4.53 -14.25 8.29
CA ASN A 46 -3.17 -14.24 7.72
C ASN A 46 -2.18 -15.20 8.42
N GLY A 47 -2.62 -15.93 9.45
CA GLY A 47 -1.78 -16.83 10.24
C GLY A 47 -2.34 -18.24 10.43
N ALA A 48 -3.49 -18.58 9.83
CA ALA A 48 -4.19 -19.86 10.04
C ALA A 48 -3.32 -21.10 9.76
N THR A 49 -2.41 -21.03 8.79
CA THR A 49 -1.56 -22.15 8.37
C THR A 49 -0.32 -22.35 9.26
N GLY A 50 -0.16 -21.53 10.31
CA GLY A 50 1.00 -21.58 11.20
C GLY A 50 2.20 -20.76 10.72
N SER A 51 2.14 -20.21 9.51
CA SER A 51 3.07 -19.23 8.94
C SER A 51 2.31 -17.97 8.50
N VAL A 52 3.05 -16.90 8.22
CA VAL A 52 2.47 -15.66 7.69
C VAL A 52 2.08 -15.83 6.22
N ASP A 53 0.81 -15.60 5.92
CA ASP A 53 0.28 -15.56 4.55
C ASP A 53 -0.03 -14.12 4.14
N ARG A 54 0.69 -13.62 3.13
CA ARG A 54 0.55 -12.26 2.59
C ARG A 54 -0.36 -12.20 1.37
N SER A 55 -0.78 -13.36 0.83
CA SER A 55 -1.55 -13.43 -0.42
C SER A 55 -2.87 -12.66 -0.35
N ASN A 56 -3.53 -12.69 0.81
CA ASN A 56 -4.82 -12.04 1.04
C ASN A 56 -4.72 -10.62 1.62
N MET A 57 -3.52 -10.03 1.67
CA MET A 57 -3.34 -8.67 2.17
C MET A 57 -3.46 -7.60 1.08
N SER A 58 -3.30 -7.99 -0.18
CA SER A 58 -3.40 -7.07 -1.32
C SER A 58 -4.85 -6.68 -1.56
N PHE A 59 -5.10 -5.42 -1.90
CA PHE A 59 -6.44 -4.88 -2.10
C PHE A 59 -6.44 -3.77 -3.15
N ASP A 60 -7.60 -3.49 -3.72
CA ASP A 60 -7.85 -2.34 -4.58
C ASP A 60 -8.80 -1.35 -3.90
N ALA A 61 -8.72 -0.09 -4.32
CA ALA A 61 -9.65 0.95 -3.90
C ALA A 61 -9.95 1.90 -5.08
N ILE A 62 -11.12 2.53 -5.02
CA ILE A 62 -11.60 3.47 -6.02
C ILE A 62 -11.58 4.88 -5.43
N HIS A 63 -11.17 5.87 -6.21
CA HIS A 63 -11.14 7.25 -5.76
C HIS A 63 -12.56 7.79 -5.53
N GLU A 64 -12.76 8.54 -4.44
CA GLU A 64 -14.09 9.05 -4.03
C GLU A 64 -14.74 9.92 -5.11
N ASN A 65 -13.93 10.73 -5.80
CA ASN A 65 -14.41 11.69 -6.78
C ASN A 65 -14.30 11.21 -8.24
N ASP A 66 -13.63 10.10 -8.50
CA ASP A 66 -13.40 9.58 -9.86
C ASP A 66 -13.42 8.04 -9.87
N PRO A 67 -14.54 7.42 -10.28
CA PRO A 67 -14.65 5.97 -10.35
C PRO A 67 -13.68 5.28 -11.32
N SER A 68 -13.06 6.04 -12.23
CA SER A 68 -12.05 5.54 -13.17
C SER A 68 -10.63 5.55 -12.58
N ASP A 69 -10.37 6.36 -11.54
CA ASP A 69 -9.10 6.35 -10.81
C ASP A 69 -9.15 5.24 -9.75
N LYS A 70 -8.54 4.12 -10.10
CA LYS A 70 -8.35 2.96 -9.22
C LYS A 70 -6.90 2.81 -8.81
N ILE A 71 -6.69 2.47 -7.55
CA ILE A 71 -5.39 2.12 -6.98
C ILE A 71 -5.38 0.65 -6.58
N PHE A 72 -4.27 -0.03 -6.84
CA PHE A 72 -4.03 -1.39 -6.39
C PHE A 72 -2.81 -1.42 -5.46
N VAL A 73 -2.99 -1.99 -4.28
CA VAL A 73 -1.94 -2.16 -3.27
C VAL A 73 -1.55 -3.62 -3.21
N TYR A 74 -0.28 -3.91 -3.46
CA TYR A 74 0.27 -5.25 -3.54
C TYR A 74 1.26 -5.52 -2.41
N PHE A 75 0.95 -6.49 -1.55
CA PHE A 75 1.85 -6.99 -0.52
C PHE A 75 2.70 -8.12 -1.10
N CYS A 76 4.00 -7.88 -1.26
CA CYS A 76 4.90 -8.87 -1.85
C CYS A 76 5.16 -10.02 -0.88
N ALA A 77 4.79 -11.24 -1.28
CA ALA A 77 5.12 -12.46 -0.53
C ALA A 77 6.64 -12.73 -0.50
N ASP A 78 7.34 -12.37 -1.57
CA ASP A 78 8.79 -12.55 -1.64
C ASP A 78 9.51 -11.52 -0.76
N LYS A 79 10.37 -11.99 0.14
CA LYS A 79 11.24 -11.12 0.95
C LYS A 79 12.08 -10.19 0.08
N ASN A 80 12.55 -10.73 -1.06
CA ASN A 80 13.36 -10.03 -2.03
C ASN A 80 12.57 -9.88 -3.33
N VAL A 81 12.21 -8.66 -3.70
CA VAL A 81 11.38 -8.40 -4.89
C VAL A 81 12.19 -8.68 -6.15
N SER A 82 11.70 -9.64 -6.93
CA SER A 82 12.29 -10.06 -8.20
C SER A 82 11.56 -9.43 -9.39
N LYS A 83 12.15 -9.56 -10.59
CA LYS A 83 11.46 -9.19 -11.84
C LYS A 83 10.16 -9.97 -12.05
N ALA A 84 10.08 -11.21 -11.57
CA ALA A 84 8.87 -12.04 -11.69
C ALA A 84 7.74 -11.53 -10.76
N SER A 85 8.09 -11.13 -9.54
CA SER A 85 7.16 -10.53 -8.59
C SER A 85 6.58 -9.22 -9.15
N MET A 86 7.42 -8.41 -9.81
CA MET A 86 6.99 -7.17 -10.48
C MET A 86 6.02 -7.43 -11.64
N LYS A 87 6.28 -8.45 -12.47
CA LYS A 87 5.33 -8.86 -13.54
C LYS A 87 3.99 -9.31 -12.96
N THR A 88 4.00 -10.02 -11.84
CA THR A 88 2.79 -10.48 -11.16
C THR A 88 1.98 -9.30 -10.62
N PHE A 89 2.67 -8.32 -10.04
CA PHE A 89 2.08 -7.07 -9.58
C PHE A 89 1.39 -6.32 -10.73
N ILE A 90 2.12 -6.04 -11.83
CA ILE A 90 1.57 -5.35 -13.00
C ILE A 90 0.38 -6.11 -13.59
N GLY A 91 0.51 -7.43 -13.76
CA GLY A 91 -0.60 -8.25 -14.27
C GLY A 91 -1.81 -8.29 -13.34
N SER A 92 -1.64 -8.04 -12.04
CA SER A 92 -2.76 -7.88 -11.10
C SER A 92 -3.41 -6.50 -11.24
N MET A 93 -2.61 -5.44 -11.46
CA MET A 93 -3.11 -4.11 -11.77
C MET A 93 -3.96 -4.11 -13.05
N ASP A 94 -3.48 -4.78 -14.11
CA ASP A 94 -4.20 -4.95 -15.37
C ASP A 94 -5.58 -5.59 -15.16
N LYS A 95 -5.63 -6.68 -14.38
CA LYS A 95 -6.87 -7.40 -14.07
C LYS A 95 -7.87 -6.53 -13.32
N MET A 96 -7.39 -5.68 -12.41
CA MET A 96 -8.24 -4.77 -11.64
C MET A 96 -8.58 -3.48 -12.41
N GLY A 97 -7.91 -3.23 -13.54
CA GLY A 97 -8.02 -1.99 -14.30
C GLY A 97 -7.44 -0.78 -13.54
N ALA A 98 -6.45 -1.01 -12.68
CA ALA A 98 -5.82 0.04 -11.88
C ALA A 98 -4.62 0.65 -12.62
N ARG A 99 -4.59 1.99 -12.70
CA ARG A 99 -3.45 2.73 -13.27
C ARG A 99 -2.42 3.14 -12.22
N ARG A 100 -2.83 3.18 -10.95
CA ARG A 100 -1.97 3.49 -9.81
C ARG A 100 -1.70 2.22 -9.02
N GLY A 101 -0.44 2.02 -8.67
CA GLY A 101 0.02 0.82 -7.99
C GLY A 101 0.95 1.15 -6.85
N ILE A 102 0.76 0.49 -5.70
CA ILE A 102 1.70 0.53 -4.59
C ILE A 102 2.20 -0.89 -4.32
N ILE A 103 3.52 -1.09 -4.34
CA ILE A 103 4.13 -2.36 -3.94
C ILE A 103 4.82 -2.23 -2.57
N ILE A 104 4.46 -3.12 -1.64
CA ILE A 104 5.03 -3.17 -0.30
C ILE A 104 5.98 -4.37 -0.20
N TRP A 105 7.19 -4.15 0.32
CA TRP A 105 8.24 -5.17 0.35
C TRP A 105 9.03 -5.23 1.66
N SER A 106 9.57 -6.41 1.99
CA SER A 106 10.12 -6.68 3.32
C SER A 106 11.63 -6.40 3.47
N GLU A 107 12.49 -6.97 2.60
CA GLU A 107 13.96 -6.86 2.75
C GLU A 107 14.63 -6.01 1.67
N LYS A 108 14.54 -6.41 0.39
CA LYS A 108 15.19 -5.66 -0.68
C LYS A 108 14.45 -5.76 -2.00
N MET A 109 14.52 -4.70 -2.80
CA MET A 109 14.14 -4.73 -4.20
C MET A 109 15.38 -4.90 -5.08
N SER A 110 15.39 -5.96 -5.91
CA SER A 110 16.51 -6.21 -6.82
C SER A 110 16.68 -5.07 -7.84
N PRO A 111 17.90 -4.79 -8.33
CA PRO A 111 18.12 -3.76 -9.35
C PRO A 111 17.27 -3.98 -10.61
N ALA A 112 17.07 -5.25 -11.00
CA ALA A 112 16.20 -5.60 -12.12
C ALA A 112 14.73 -5.24 -11.87
N ALA A 113 14.22 -5.46 -10.65
CA ALA A 113 12.86 -5.06 -10.28
C ALA A 113 12.72 -3.53 -10.25
N LYS A 114 13.70 -2.80 -9.70
CA LYS A 114 13.71 -1.31 -9.72
C LYS A 114 13.71 -0.77 -11.14
N LYS A 115 14.51 -1.36 -12.04
CA LYS A 115 14.52 -0.98 -13.45
C LYS A 115 13.15 -1.20 -14.11
N THR A 116 12.53 -2.35 -13.88
CA THR A 116 11.17 -2.61 -14.39
C THR A 116 10.14 -1.65 -13.81
N LEU A 117 10.22 -1.31 -12.52
CA LEU A 117 9.34 -0.31 -11.92
C LEU A 117 9.49 1.05 -12.62
N GLN A 118 10.71 1.49 -12.95
CA GLN A 118 10.97 2.72 -13.69
C GLN A 118 10.49 2.67 -15.15
N GLU A 119 10.73 1.57 -15.87
CA GLU A 119 10.30 1.38 -17.26
C GLU A 119 8.77 1.49 -17.38
N MET A 120 8.05 0.95 -16.40
CA MET A 120 6.58 0.93 -16.39
C MET A 120 5.94 2.24 -15.90
N GLN A 121 6.73 3.22 -15.43
CA GLN A 121 6.22 4.55 -15.04
C GLN A 121 5.60 5.33 -16.21
N THR A 122 5.92 4.94 -17.45
CA THR A 122 5.37 5.58 -18.65
C THR A 122 3.90 5.23 -18.86
N GLU A 123 3.45 4.09 -18.34
CA GLU A 123 2.08 3.57 -18.51
C GLU A 123 1.27 3.56 -17.20
N TYR A 124 1.96 3.33 -16.08
CA TYR A 124 1.40 3.24 -14.74
C TYR A 124 2.03 4.28 -13.83
N HIS A 125 1.32 4.65 -12.77
CA HIS A 125 1.92 5.39 -11.66
C HIS A 125 2.25 4.41 -10.54
N LEU A 126 3.50 4.01 -10.44
CA LEU A 126 3.94 2.98 -9.48
C LEU A 126 4.74 3.61 -8.34
N GLU A 127 4.44 3.19 -7.11
CA GLU A 127 5.18 3.56 -5.91
C GLU A 127 5.62 2.28 -5.19
N ASP A 128 6.78 2.34 -4.52
CA ASP A 128 7.25 1.26 -3.68
C ASP A 128 7.54 1.73 -2.26
N PHE A 129 7.21 0.89 -1.28
CA PHE A 129 7.48 1.16 0.12
C PHE A 129 8.08 -0.06 0.81
N PRO A 130 9.17 0.10 1.57
CA PRO A 130 9.59 -0.94 2.51
C PRO A 130 8.61 -1.01 3.69
N GLU A 131 8.33 -2.22 4.17
CA GLU A 131 7.48 -2.47 5.33
C GLU A 131 7.98 -1.73 6.59
N SER A 132 9.31 -1.53 6.71
CA SER A 132 9.91 -0.81 7.84
C SER A 132 9.40 0.61 7.99
N ASP A 133 9.16 1.29 6.88
CA ASP A 133 8.80 2.72 6.86
C ASP A 133 7.31 2.92 7.16
N LEU A 134 6.52 1.85 7.02
CA LEU A 134 5.08 1.84 7.23
C LEU A 134 4.67 1.32 8.61
N LEU A 135 5.62 0.95 9.49
CA LEU A 135 5.33 0.46 10.83
C LEU A 135 4.61 1.49 11.72
N VAL A 136 4.83 2.77 11.45
CA VAL A 136 4.21 3.89 12.16
C VAL A 136 3.75 4.92 11.15
N ASN A 137 2.48 5.33 11.24
CA ASN A 137 1.98 6.42 10.43
C ASN A 137 2.55 7.77 10.92
N ILE A 138 3.52 8.30 10.18
CA ILE A 138 4.20 9.56 10.53
C ILE A 138 3.28 10.78 10.49
N THR A 139 2.18 10.76 9.75
CA THR A 139 1.24 11.90 9.66
C THR A 139 0.51 12.14 10.98
N LYS A 140 0.48 11.13 11.86
CA LYS A 140 -0.12 11.21 13.20
C LYS A 140 0.84 11.71 14.27
N HIS A 141 2.11 11.94 13.91
CA HIS A 141 3.06 12.50 14.84
C HIS A 141 2.71 13.96 15.16
N PHE A 142 2.79 14.36 16.44
CA PHE A 142 2.35 15.69 16.90
C PHE A 142 3.10 16.87 16.27
N LEU A 143 4.33 16.64 15.78
CA LEU A 143 5.11 17.65 15.04
C LEU A 143 4.73 17.77 13.55
N VAL A 144 3.89 16.87 13.04
CA VAL A 144 3.50 16.87 11.63
C VAL A 144 2.13 17.54 11.51
N PRO A 145 2.03 18.75 10.94
CA PRO A 145 0.75 19.39 10.73
C PRO A 145 -0.07 18.65 9.68
N LYS A 146 -1.37 18.94 9.62
CA LYS A 146 -2.23 18.39 8.57
C LYS A 146 -1.86 19.01 7.23
N HIS A 147 -1.47 18.15 6.28
CA HIS A 147 -1.22 18.54 4.89
C HIS A 147 -2.47 18.27 4.06
N VAL A 148 -2.86 19.23 3.21
CA VAL A 148 -4.01 19.10 2.31
C VAL A 148 -3.57 19.44 0.90
N ILE A 149 -3.90 18.59 -0.06
CA ILE A 149 -3.62 18.85 -1.48
C ILE A 149 -4.61 19.90 -1.97
N MET A 150 -4.08 21.02 -2.46
CA MET A 150 -4.88 22.09 -3.06
C MET A 150 -5.40 21.67 -4.44
N LYS A 151 -6.65 22.02 -4.73
CA LYS A 151 -7.21 21.87 -6.08
C LYS A 151 -6.58 22.86 -7.07
N PRO A 152 -6.58 22.57 -8.38
CA PRO A 152 -6.02 23.48 -9.39
C PRO A 152 -6.61 24.90 -9.34
N GLU A 153 -7.90 25.01 -9.02
CA GLU A 153 -8.62 26.29 -8.89
C GLU A 153 -8.14 27.07 -7.66
N GLU A 154 -8.00 26.40 -6.52
CA GLU A 154 -7.51 26.97 -5.27
C GLU A 154 -6.07 27.46 -5.42
N LYS A 155 -5.22 26.65 -6.06
CA LYS A 155 -3.84 27.02 -6.39
C LYS A 155 -3.80 28.27 -7.27
N SER A 156 -4.64 28.32 -8.31
CA SER A 156 -4.71 29.47 -9.22
C SER A 156 -5.20 30.74 -8.52
N ALA A 157 -6.16 30.62 -7.60
CA ALA A 157 -6.64 31.74 -6.80
C ALA A 157 -5.58 32.23 -5.80
N LEU A 158 -4.82 31.32 -5.19
CA LEU A 158 -3.76 31.64 -4.25
C LEU A 158 -2.61 32.41 -4.92
N ILE A 159 -2.21 32.01 -6.14
CA ILE A 159 -1.12 32.68 -6.87
C ILE A 159 -1.51 34.10 -7.31
N LYS A 160 -2.80 34.35 -7.55
CA LYS A 160 -3.31 35.68 -7.96
C LYS A 160 -3.41 36.67 -6.79
N ARG A 161 -3.23 36.21 -5.55
CA ARG A 161 -3.29 37.02 -4.33
C ARG A 161 -1.91 37.58 -3.99
#